data_AF-A0A3C1UDV4-F1
#
_entry.id   AF-A0A3C1UDV4-F1
#
_cell.length_a   1.000
_cell.length_b   1.000
_cell.length_c   1.000
_cell.angle_alpha   90.00
_cell.angle_beta   90.00
_cell.angle_gamma   90.00
#
_symmetry.space_group_name_H-M   'P 1'
#
loop_
_entity.id
_entity.type
_entity.pdbx_description
1 polymer ?
#
loop_
_entity_poly.entity_id
_entity_poly.type
_entity_poly.pdbx_seq_one_letter_code
_entity_poly.pdbx_strand_id
1 'polypeptide(L)'
;LFLQAHSEVKIEVGQTLVIFDEVQEVPKGLESLKYFCEDMPQLHVMAAGSLLGIAIHEGVSFPVGKVDMLTLYPMSFSEFLLALGEKEKVALLESKRWDVLSGLLPSYEELLRQYYFVGGMPEAVSSFVAEKNLKKIRQIQQNILFAYRNDVSKHAPKNDIPRINMVLDSIPS
;
A
#
# COMPACT_ATOMS: atom_id res chain seq x y z
N LEU A 1 18.29 12.85 19.49
CA LEU A 1 19.25 13.83 18.94
C LEU A 1 19.58 13.56 17.47
N PHE A 2 20.07 12.37 17.08
CA PHE A 2 20.41 12.06 15.68
C PHE A 2 19.25 12.29 14.69
N LEU A 3 18.06 11.71 14.96
CA LEU A 3 16.88 11.87 14.10
C LEU A 3 16.44 13.33 13.96
N GLN A 4 16.50 14.12 15.04
CA GLN A 4 16.18 15.56 15.01
C GLN A 4 17.19 16.35 14.18
N ALA A 5 18.48 15.98 14.26
CA ALA A 5 19.52 16.64 13.48
C ALA A 5 19.39 16.35 11.97
N HIS A 6 18.88 15.17 11.61
CA HIS A 6 18.69 14.79 10.21
C HIS A 6 17.37 15.30 9.61
N SER A 7 16.30 15.32 10.40
CA SER A 7 14.98 15.78 9.95
C SER A 7 14.78 17.29 10.08
N GLU A 8 15.64 17.98 10.83
CA GLU A 8 15.46 19.37 11.27
C GLU A 8 14.14 19.60 12.04
N VAL A 9 13.48 18.53 12.47
CA VAL A 9 12.25 18.55 13.24
C VAL A 9 12.55 18.20 14.68
N LYS A 10 12.06 19.03 15.61
CA LYS A 10 12.09 18.72 17.04
C LYS A 10 11.14 17.57 17.31
N ILE A 11 11.63 16.51 17.94
CA ILE A 11 10.86 15.33 18.32
C ILE A 11 10.37 15.53 19.75
N GLU A 12 9.06 15.69 19.89
CA GLU A 12 8.36 15.81 21.16
C GLU A 12 7.71 14.46 21.47
N VAL A 13 8.23 13.78 22.51
CA VAL A 13 7.78 12.44 22.90
C VAL A 13 6.28 12.48 23.24
N GLY A 14 5.52 11.51 22.73
CA GLY A 14 4.06 11.44 22.86
C GLY A 14 3.26 12.39 21.95
N GLN A 15 3.93 13.21 21.14
CA GLN A 15 3.29 14.13 20.19
C GLN A 15 3.81 13.98 18.76
N THR A 16 5.06 13.55 18.61
CA THR A 16 5.69 13.32 17.32
C THR A 16 5.60 11.84 16.93
N LEU A 17 5.13 11.59 15.71
CA LEU A 17 5.24 10.31 15.03
C LEU A 17 6.50 10.30 14.17
N VAL A 18 7.39 9.34 14.41
CA VAL A 18 8.56 9.07 13.57
C VAL A 18 8.20 7.94 12.60
N ILE A 19 8.37 8.18 11.30
CA ILE A 19 8.13 7.18 10.26
C ILE A 19 9.45 6.80 9.60
N PHE A 20 9.78 5.52 9.61
CA PHE A 20 10.86 4.95 8.82
C PHE A 20 10.29 4.36 7.53
N ASP A 21 10.65 4.93 6.39
CA ASP A 21 10.26 4.39 5.10
C ASP A 21 11.29 3.37 4.60
N GLU A 22 10.82 2.37 3.87
CA GLU A 22 11.61 1.26 3.31
C GLU A 22 12.61 0.63 4.31
N VAL A 23 12.13 0.33 5.53
CA VAL A 23 12.98 -0.18 6.62
C VAL A 23 13.72 -1.48 6.26
N GLN A 24 13.22 -2.24 5.28
CA GLN A 24 13.85 -3.45 4.75
C GLN A 24 15.24 -3.17 4.12
N GLU A 25 15.47 -1.97 3.61
CA GLU A 25 16.75 -1.60 2.98
C GLU A 25 17.87 -1.45 4.00
N VAL A 26 17.52 -1.28 5.28
CA VAL A 26 18.45 -1.17 6.39
C VAL A 26 18.11 -2.23 7.43
N PRO A 27 18.66 -3.45 7.32
CA PRO A 27 18.27 -4.56 8.20
C PRO A 27 18.46 -4.27 9.70
N LYS A 28 19.49 -3.51 10.05
CA LYS A 28 19.71 -3.01 11.43
C LYS A 28 18.62 -2.03 11.89
N GLY A 29 17.99 -1.31 10.97
CA GLY A 29 16.85 -0.45 11.24
C GLY A 29 15.64 -1.25 11.72
N LEU A 30 15.37 -2.39 11.07
CA LEU A 30 14.29 -3.30 11.49
C LEU A 30 14.54 -3.90 12.87
N GLU A 31 15.77 -4.34 13.17
CA GLU A 31 16.14 -4.78 14.52
C GLU A 31 16.04 -3.67 15.56
N SER A 32 16.27 -2.41 15.16
CA SER A 32 16.25 -1.29 16.10
C SER A 32 14.86 -0.99 16.67
N LEU A 33 13.80 -1.40 15.97
CA LEU A 33 12.41 -1.20 16.39
C LEU A 33 12.13 -1.78 17.80
N LYS A 34 12.79 -2.88 18.17
CA LYS A 34 12.64 -3.46 19.52
C LYS A 34 13.13 -2.51 20.61
N TYR A 35 14.21 -1.76 20.36
CA TYR A 35 14.77 -0.82 21.35
C TYR A 35 13.91 0.42 21.48
N PHE A 36 13.23 0.86 20.42
CA PHE A 36 12.21 1.91 20.56
C PHE A 36 11.07 1.46 21.47
N CYS A 37 10.60 0.23 21.33
CA CYS A 37 9.58 -0.34 22.21
C CYS A 37 10.07 -0.51 23.66
N GLU A 38 11.31 -0.94 23.88
CA GLU A 38 11.85 -1.25 25.23
C GLU A 38 12.36 0.00 25.96
N ASP A 39 13.16 0.82 25.30
CA ASP A 39 13.89 1.93 25.93
C ASP A 39 13.14 3.27 25.83
N MET A 40 12.23 3.42 24.85
CA MET A 40 11.49 4.66 24.63
C MET A 40 10.04 4.44 24.15
N PRO A 41 9.21 3.67 24.89
CA PRO A 41 7.86 3.30 24.45
C PRO A 41 6.91 4.49 24.22
N GLN A 42 7.23 5.65 24.78
CA GLN A 42 6.40 6.85 24.65
C GLN A 42 6.63 7.61 23.33
N LEU A 43 7.67 7.26 22.59
CA LEU A 43 7.88 7.78 21.24
C LEU A 43 7.04 6.97 20.27
N HIS A 44 6.16 7.63 19.51
CA HIS A 44 5.39 6.97 18.46
C HIS A 44 6.29 6.71 17.26
N VAL A 45 6.41 5.43 16.88
CA VAL A 45 7.23 4.98 15.75
C VAL A 45 6.37 4.14 14.82
N MET A 46 6.44 4.43 13.53
CA MET A 46 5.94 3.56 12.46
C MET A 46 7.08 3.23 11.51
N ALA A 47 7.01 2.05 10.91
CA ALA A 47 7.90 1.65 9.85
C ALA A 47 7.07 1.15 8.67
N ALA A 48 7.44 1.55 7.46
CA ALA A 48 6.89 1.07 6.22
C ALA A 48 7.94 0.21 5.50
N GLY A 49 7.46 -0.78 4.76
CA GLY A 49 8.32 -1.62 3.95
C GLY A 49 7.54 -2.58 3.08
N SER A 50 8.17 -3.03 2.00
CA SER A 50 7.57 -3.99 1.08
C SER A 50 7.43 -5.35 1.76
N LEU A 51 6.30 -6.03 1.53
CA LEU A 51 6.02 -7.34 2.11
C LEU A 51 7.10 -8.37 1.73
N LEU A 52 7.56 -8.35 0.48
CA LEU A 52 8.64 -9.24 0.02
C LEU A 52 9.97 -8.92 0.69
N GLY A 53 10.30 -7.63 0.83
CA GLY A 53 11.50 -7.20 1.54
C GLY A 53 11.50 -7.78 2.94
N ILE A 54 10.43 -7.50 3.71
CA ILE A 54 10.28 -7.96 5.10
C ILE A 54 10.31 -9.49 5.20
N ALA A 55 9.68 -10.21 4.27
CA ALA A 55 9.57 -11.68 4.33
C ALA A 55 10.84 -12.44 3.93
N ILE A 56 11.71 -11.86 3.09
CA ILE A 56 12.87 -12.55 2.49
C ILE A 56 14.20 -12.15 3.18
N HIS A 57 14.17 -11.46 4.31
CA HIS A 57 15.39 -11.06 5.01
C HIS A 57 16.17 -12.24 5.60
N GLU A 58 17.31 -12.56 4.98
CA GLU A 58 18.30 -13.47 5.54
C GLU A 58 19.16 -12.77 6.61
N GLY A 59 19.32 -13.41 7.77
CA GLY A 59 20.34 -13.04 8.76
C GLY A 59 19.96 -11.98 9.79
N VAL A 60 18.70 -11.54 9.85
CA VAL A 60 18.23 -10.49 10.77
C VAL A 60 17.03 -10.99 11.56
N SER A 61 17.03 -10.77 12.87
CA SER A 61 15.92 -11.19 13.74
C SER A 61 14.77 -10.20 13.60
N PHE A 62 13.63 -10.66 13.08
CA PHE A 62 12.41 -9.86 13.12
C PHE A 62 12.00 -9.61 14.60
N PRO A 63 11.62 -8.38 15.00
CA PRO A 63 11.32 -8.02 16.39
C PRO A 63 9.93 -8.53 16.85
N VAL A 64 9.76 -9.85 16.87
CA VAL A 64 8.50 -10.51 17.24
C VAL A 64 8.03 -10.06 18.62
N GLY A 65 6.76 -9.66 18.73
CA GLY A 65 6.14 -9.21 19.98
C GLY A 65 6.54 -7.81 20.44
N LYS A 66 7.30 -7.06 19.62
CA LYS A 66 7.68 -5.66 19.88
C LYS A 66 7.11 -4.68 18.87
N VAL A 67 6.48 -5.19 17.82
CA VAL A 67 5.87 -4.41 16.74
C VAL A 67 4.49 -4.96 16.45
N ASP A 68 3.57 -4.05 16.11
CA ASP A 68 2.29 -4.38 15.53
C ASP A 68 2.38 -4.27 14.00
N MET A 69 1.82 -5.24 13.30
CA MET A 69 1.84 -5.30 11.84
C MET A 69 0.50 -4.84 11.27
N LEU A 70 0.55 -3.84 10.39
CA LEU A 70 -0.61 -3.37 9.63
C LEU A 70 -0.37 -3.65 8.15
N THR A 71 -1.32 -4.34 7.52
CA THR A 71 -1.27 -4.61 6.07
C THR A 71 -2.10 -3.58 5.33
N LEU A 72 -1.47 -2.84 4.43
CA LEU A 72 -2.15 -1.93 3.51
C LEU A 72 -2.55 -2.67 2.24
N TYR A 73 -3.78 -2.45 1.79
CA TYR A 73 -4.34 -2.99 0.57
C TYR A 73 -4.61 -1.88 -0.44
N PRO A 74 -4.76 -2.21 -1.74
CA PRO A 74 -5.32 -1.26 -2.70
C PRO A 74 -6.69 -0.76 -2.25
N MET A 75 -7.05 0.44 -2.69
CA MET A 75 -8.33 1.07 -2.39
C MET A 75 -9.49 0.14 -2.77
N SER A 76 -10.43 -0.03 -1.86
CA SER A 76 -11.69 -0.72 -2.07
C SER A 76 -12.60 0.04 -3.05
N PHE A 77 -13.67 -0.60 -3.51
CA PHE A 77 -14.68 0.05 -4.34
C PHE A 77 -15.30 1.27 -3.62
N SER A 78 -15.60 1.18 -2.32
CA SER A 78 -16.13 2.30 -1.56
C SER A 78 -15.14 3.48 -1.51
N GLU A 79 -13.85 3.22 -1.30
CA GLU A 79 -12.81 4.27 -1.32
C GLU A 79 -12.64 4.88 -2.72
N PHE A 80 -12.77 4.08 -3.78
CA PHE A 80 -12.80 4.57 -5.15
C PHE A 80 -14.00 5.51 -5.38
N LEU A 81 -15.19 5.16 -4.90
CA LEU A 81 -16.37 6.04 -4.96
C LEU A 81 -16.16 7.33 -4.17
N LEU A 82 -15.56 7.25 -2.98
CA LEU A 82 -15.20 8.45 -2.19
C LEU A 82 -14.23 9.34 -2.96
N ALA A 83 -13.23 8.77 -3.64
CA ALA A 83 -12.28 9.52 -4.46
C ALA A 83 -12.95 10.21 -5.65
N LEU A 84 -14.03 9.63 -6.19
CA LEU A 84 -14.87 10.25 -7.22
C LEU A 84 -15.84 11.31 -6.68
N GLY A 85 -15.91 11.51 -5.36
CA GLY A 85 -16.85 12.44 -4.73
C GLY A 85 -18.26 11.87 -4.51
N GLU A 86 -18.46 10.57 -4.72
CA GLU A 86 -19.76 9.89 -4.68
C GLU A 86 -20.18 9.50 -3.24
N LYS A 87 -20.07 10.44 -2.29
CA LYS A 87 -20.28 10.19 -0.85
C LYS A 87 -21.67 9.64 -0.53
N GLU A 88 -22.70 10.16 -1.17
CA GLU A 88 -24.09 9.69 -0.97
C GLU A 88 -24.27 8.24 -1.44
N LYS A 89 -23.60 7.85 -2.53
CA LYS A 89 -23.63 6.46 -3.02
C LYS A 89 -22.92 5.50 -2.06
N VAL A 90 -21.87 5.97 -1.39
CA VAL A 90 -21.18 5.19 -0.35
C VAL A 90 -22.08 5.04 0.88
N ALA A 91 -22.66 6.13 1.38
CA ALA A 91 -23.59 6.09 2.51
C ALA A 91 -24.79 5.16 2.23
N LEU A 92 -25.32 5.18 1.01
CA LEU A 92 -26.41 4.29 0.62
C LEU A 92 -25.98 2.80 0.62
N LEU A 93 -24.79 2.48 0.11
CA LEU A 93 -24.25 1.11 0.18
C LEU A 93 -24.06 0.65 1.63
N GLU A 94 -23.53 1.51 2.49
CA GLU A 94 -23.32 1.23 3.92
C GLU A 94 -24.64 1.04 4.68
N SER A 95 -25.69 1.76 4.27
CA SER A 95 -27.04 1.63 4.86
C SER A 95 -27.72 0.29 4.57
N LYS A 96 -27.24 -0.46 3.56
CA LYS A 96 -27.79 -1.76 3.13
C LYS A 96 -29.30 -1.74 2.79
N ARG A 97 -29.82 -0.58 2.38
CA ARG A 97 -31.21 -0.40 1.91
C ARG A 97 -31.36 -0.89 0.47
N TRP A 98 -31.43 -2.21 0.29
CA TRP A 98 -31.44 -2.86 -1.02
C TRP A 98 -32.65 -2.49 -1.90
N ASP A 99 -33.77 -2.18 -1.27
CA ASP A 99 -35.00 -1.67 -1.89
C ASP A 99 -34.78 -0.32 -2.60
N VAL A 100 -33.92 0.53 -2.06
CA VAL A 100 -33.56 1.82 -2.66
C VAL A 100 -32.44 1.64 -3.69
N LEU A 101 -31.44 0.81 -3.36
CA LEU A 101 -30.31 0.52 -4.26
C LEU A 101 -30.75 -0.09 -5.60
N SER A 102 -31.82 -0.90 -5.62
CA SER A 102 -32.32 -1.51 -6.86
C SER A 102 -32.68 -0.47 -7.92
N GLY A 103 -33.14 0.71 -7.53
CA GLY A 103 -33.44 1.81 -8.46
C GLY A 103 -32.19 2.49 -9.05
N LEU A 104 -31.01 2.29 -8.46
CA LEU A 104 -29.74 2.90 -8.86
C LEU A 104 -28.74 1.88 -9.42
N LEU A 105 -29.12 0.61 -9.55
CA LEU A 105 -28.24 -0.46 -10.05
C LEU A 105 -27.49 -0.10 -11.34
N PRO A 106 -28.12 0.47 -12.38
CA PRO A 106 -27.40 0.84 -13.59
C PRO A 106 -26.26 1.83 -13.34
N SER A 107 -26.44 2.77 -12.40
CA SER A 107 -25.38 3.72 -12.03
C SER A 107 -24.23 3.05 -11.30
N TYR A 108 -24.52 2.11 -10.38
CA TYR A 108 -23.49 1.36 -9.68
C TYR A 108 -22.76 0.39 -10.61
N GLU A 109 -23.44 -0.21 -11.58
CA GLU A 109 -22.82 -1.06 -12.60
C GLU A 109 -21.78 -0.29 -13.43
N GLU A 110 -22.11 0.93 -13.86
CA GLU A 110 -21.17 1.79 -14.59
C GLU A 110 -19.95 2.17 -13.74
N LEU A 111 -20.16 2.52 -12.48
CA LEU A 111 -19.08 2.81 -11.53
C LEU A 111 -18.20 1.58 -11.27
N LEU A 112 -18.82 0.40 -11.16
CA LEU A 112 -18.11 -0.85 -10.95
C LEU A 112 -17.30 -1.25 -12.17
N ARG A 113 -17.81 -1.03 -13.39
CA ARG A 113 -17.04 -1.21 -14.64
C ARG A 113 -15.82 -0.31 -14.67
N GLN A 114 -15.96 0.96 -14.27
CA GLN A 114 -14.81 1.87 -14.15
C GLN A 114 -13.80 1.36 -13.13
N TYR A 115 -14.26 0.94 -11.95
CA TYR A 115 -13.38 0.39 -10.92
C TYR A 115 -12.66 -0.88 -11.37
N TYR A 116 -13.33 -1.79 -12.09
CA TYR A 116 -12.67 -2.99 -12.63
C TYR A 116 -11.59 -2.65 -13.66
N PHE A 117 -11.77 -1.58 -14.44
CA PHE A 117 -10.74 -1.14 -15.37
C PHE A 117 -9.59 -0.42 -14.65
N VAL A 118 -9.89 0.50 -13.73
CA VAL A 118 -8.88 1.34 -13.06
C VAL A 118 -8.14 0.58 -11.96
N GLY A 119 -8.85 -0.27 -11.21
CA GLY A 119 -8.39 -0.95 -10.02
C GLY A 119 -8.36 -0.04 -8.78
N GLY A 120 -7.78 -0.56 -7.70
CA GLY A 120 -7.63 0.15 -6.43
C GLY A 120 -6.26 0.79 -6.19
N MET A 121 -5.34 0.74 -7.15
CA MET A 121 -4.00 1.31 -6.95
C MET A 121 -4.09 2.84 -6.85
N PRO A 122 -3.59 3.48 -5.77
CA PRO A 122 -3.82 4.91 -5.52
C PRO A 122 -3.38 5.82 -6.67
N GLU A 123 -2.26 5.54 -7.33
CA GLU A 123 -1.78 6.33 -8.48
C GLU A 123 -2.75 6.25 -9.67
N ALA A 124 -3.27 5.05 -9.97
CA ALA A 124 -4.23 4.83 -11.05
C ALA A 124 -5.57 5.54 -10.75
N VAL A 125 -6.07 5.42 -9.51
CA VAL A 125 -7.29 6.10 -9.06
C VAL A 125 -7.13 7.62 -9.13
N SER A 126 -6.03 8.16 -8.60
CA SER A 126 -5.73 9.59 -8.64
C SER A 126 -5.69 10.14 -10.07
N SER A 127 -5.00 9.44 -10.99
CA SER A 127 -4.97 9.84 -12.40
C SER A 127 -6.33 9.73 -13.08
N PHE A 128 -7.15 8.75 -12.71
CA PHE A 128 -8.51 8.62 -13.23
C PHE A 128 -9.40 9.77 -12.79
N VAL A 129 -9.36 10.13 -11.50
CA VAL A 129 -10.13 11.25 -10.93
C VAL A 129 -9.75 12.57 -11.60
N ALA A 130 -8.46 12.79 -11.85
CA ALA A 130 -7.96 14.03 -12.44
C ALA A 130 -8.29 14.19 -13.94
N GLU A 131 -8.09 13.13 -14.74
CA GLU A 131 -8.05 13.27 -16.21
C GLU A 131 -9.03 12.34 -16.96
N LYS A 132 -9.54 11.29 -16.30
CA LYS A 132 -10.36 10.22 -16.92
C LYS A 132 -9.75 9.61 -18.20
N ASN A 133 -8.43 9.70 -18.36
CA ASN A 133 -7.73 9.21 -19.55
C ASN A 133 -7.36 7.73 -19.41
N LEU A 134 -8.15 6.86 -20.04
CA LEU A 134 -7.98 5.41 -19.95
C LEU A 134 -6.63 4.91 -20.49
N LYS A 135 -6.04 5.59 -21.48
CA LYS A 135 -4.70 5.22 -22.00
C LYS A 135 -3.62 5.47 -20.96
N LYS A 136 -3.70 6.62 -20.28
CA LYS A 136 -2.77 6.97 -19.19
C LYS A 136 -2.88 5.99 -18.03
N ILE A 137 -4.10 5.61 -17.66
CA ILE A 137 -4.33 4.59 -16.62
C ILE A 137 -3.68 3.27 -17.00
N ARG A 138 -3.85 2.81 -18.25
CA ARG A 138 -3.20 1.57 -18.69
C ARG A 138 -1.68 1.67 -18.62
N GLN A 139 -1.10 2.82 -18.98
CA GLN A 139 0.34 3.04 -18.84
C GLN A 139 0.80 2.96 -17.38
N ILE A 140 0.08 3.60 -16.46
CA ILE A 140 0.36 3.55 -15.02
C ILE A 140 0.31 2.10 -14.52
N GLN A 141 -0.73 1.34 -14.87
CA GLN A 141 -0.85 -0.07 -14.49
C GLN A 141 0.33 -0.91 -15.00
N GLN A 142 0.77 -0.70 -16.24
CA GLN A 142 1.94 -1.41 -16.79
C GLN A 142 3.23 -1.02 -16.06
N ASN A 143 3.41 0.26 -15.73
CA ASN A 143 4.56 0.73 -14.96
C ASN A 143 4.59 0.11 -13.56
N ILE A 144 3.45 0.04 -12.88
CA ILE A 144 3.30 -0.61 -11.57
C ILE A 144 3.68 -2.10 -11.67
N LEU A 145 3.13 -2.83 -12.65
CA LEU A 145 3.45 -4.25 -12.85
C LEU A 145 4.94 -4.46 -13.14
N PHE A 146 5.55 -3.57 -13.94
CA PHE A 146 6.98 -3.60 -14.21
C PHE A 146 7.83 -3.34 -12.95
N ALA A 147 7.44 -2.36 -12.13
CA ALA A 147 8.11 -2.07 -10.86
C ALA A 147 8.04 -3.27 -9.90
N TYR A 148 6.87 -3.90 -9.76
CA TYR A 148 6.72 -5.13 -8.97
C TYR A 148 7.64 -6.26 -9.47
N ARG A 149 7.74 -6.47 -10.79
CA ARG A 149 8.66 -7.49 -11.34
C ARG A 149 10.12 -7.24 -10.97
N ASN A 150 10.54 -5.97 -11.01
CA ASN A 150 11.90 -5.59 -10.62
C ASN A 150 12.14 -5.80 -9.12
N ASP A 151 11.17 -5.44 -8.28
CA ASP A 151 11.26 -5.63 -6.83
C ASP A 151 11.36 -7.12 -6.45
N VAL A 152 10.52 -7.96 -7.05
CA VAL A 152 10.61 -9.41 -6.86
C VAL A 152 11.97 -9.95 -7.29
N SER A 153 12.50 -9.47 -8.41
CA SER A 153 13.83 -9.88 -8.91
C SER A 153 14.98 -9.43 -8.01
N LYS A 154 14.82 -8.34 -7.26
CA LYS A 154 15.80 -7.85 -6.28
C LYS A 154 15.88 -8.77 -5.06
N HIS A 155 14.75 -9.29 -4.60
CA HIS A 155 14.64 -10.08 -3.37
C HIS A 155 14.70 -11.60 -3.59
N ALA A 156 14.39 -12.10 -4.79
CA ALA A 156 14.38 -13.54 -5.05
C ALA A 156 15.79 -14.14 -5.24
N PRO A 157 16.00 -15.42 -4.85
CA PRO A 157 17.23 -16.15 -5.20
C PRO A 157 17.45 -16.14 -6.72
N LYS A 158 18.68 -15.86 -7.15
CA LYS A 158 19.02 -15.71 -8.59
C LYS A 158 18.55 -16.89 -9.46
N ASN A 159 18.56 -18.10 -8.90
CA ASN A 159 18.17 -19.32 -9.60
C ASN A 159 16.65 -19.43 -9.83
N ASP A 160 15.84 -18.74 -9.03
CA ASP A 160 14.37 -18.81 -9.09
C ASP A 160 13.75 -17.66 -9.89
N ILE A 161 14.49 -16.56 -10.14
CA ILE A 161 14.03 -15.42 -10.94
C ILE A 161 13.41 -15.85 -12.29
N PRO A 162 14.03 -16.75 -13.09
CA PRO A 162 13.43 -17.18 -14.36
C PRO A 162 12.07 -17.87 -14.16
N ARG A 163 11.94 -18.69 -13.12
CA ARG A 163 10.70 -19.42 -12.82
C ARG A 163 9.60 -18.48 -12.34
N ILE A 164 9.95 -17.52 -11.50
CA ILE A 164 9.03 -16.47 -11.03
C ILE A 164 8.50 -15.68 -12.22
N ASN A 165 9.38 -15.25 -13.12
CA ASN A 165 8.97 -14.52 -14.33
C ASN A 165 8.05 -15.36 -15.22
N MET A 166 8.33 -16.66 -15.40
CA MET A 166 7.43 -17.55 -16.15
C MET A 166 6.03 -17.63 -15.53
N VAL A 167 5.93 -17.66 -14.19
CA VAL A 167 4.62 -17.65 -13.50
C VAL A 167 3.92 -16.32 -13.71
N LEU A 168 4.62 -15.19 -13.54
CA LEU A 168 4.03 -13.86 -13.75
C LEU A 168 3.57 -13.65 -15.19
N ASP A 169 4.32 -14.13 -16.18
CA ASP A 169 3.97 -14.07 -17.60
C ASP A 169 2.81 -15.00 -17.98
N SER A 170 2.52 -16.02 -17.16
CA SER A 170 1.38 -16.91 -17.37
C SER A 170 0.03 -16.30 -16.94
N ILE A 171 0.05 -15.20 -16.18
CA ILE A 171 -1.17 -14.52 -15.72
C ILE A 171 -1.80 -13.79 -16.92
N PRO A 172 -3.06 -14.11 -17.29
CA PRO A 172 -3.73 -13.45 -18.41
C PRO A 172 -3.93 -11.95 -18.13
N SER A 173 -3.88 -11.16 -19.20
CA SER A 173 -3.81 -9.68 -19.16
C SER A 173 -5.07 -8.96 -19.62
#